data_AF-A0A415DGF7-F1
#
_entry.id   AF-A0A415DGF7-F1
#
_cell.length_a   1.000
_cell.length_b   1.000
_cell.length_c   1.000
_cell.angle_alpha   90.00
_cell.angle_beta   90.00
_cell.angle_gamma   90.00
#
_symmetry.space_group_name_H-M   'P 1'
#
loop_
_entity.id
_entity.type
_entity.pdbx_description
1 polymer ?
#
loop_
_entity_poly.entity_id
_entity_poly.type
_entity_poly.pdbx_seq_one_letter_code
_entity_poly.pdbx_strand_id
1 'polypeptide(L)'
;MLEIISLLIITAYTTAVCIKQKGIPYSISATFYKLEHKLIFGASMCLTALFLFPVVWELSTTFTMRLLAIAACIGLIGVGLAPDFRDEWINKIHCGSAALTLISSQLWVGCTPYWWVLIPIWLAFIVYTVVGMSKHVTGSLWQDFVATKPMFWCEIAALGSTYLAIFLMQI
;
A
#
# COMPACT_ATOMS: atom_id res chain seq x y z
N MET A 1 -6.56 9.33 16.82
CA MET A 1 -5.34 10.16 16.66
C MET A 1 -4.16 9.38 16.07
N LEU A 2 -3.93 8.12 16.48
CA LEU A 2 -2.79 7.32 15.98
C LEU A 2 -2.93 6.99 14.48
N GLU A 3 -4.16 6.79 14.00
CA GLU A 3 -4.46 6.60 12.57
C GLU A 3 -4.09 7.83 11.74
N ILE A 4 -4.29 9.05 12.28
CA ILE A 4 -3.88 10.29 11.61
C ILE A 4 -2.36 10.39 11.55
N ILE A 5 -1.65 10.04 12.63
CA ILE A 5 -0.18 10.01 12.64
C ILE A 5 0.34 9.01 11.60
N SER A 6 -0.23 7.81 11.57
CA SER A 6 0.13 6.78 10.61
C SER A 6 -0.11 7.24 9.17
N LEU A 7 -1.28 7.84 8.90
CA LEU A 7 -1.63 8.41 7.60
C LEU A 7 -0.63 9.49 7.18
N LEU A 8 -0.34 10.44 8.08
CA LEU A 8 0.59 11.53 7.80
C LEU A 8 1.99 11.02 7.47
N ILE A 9 2.49 9.98 8.16
CA ILE A 9 3.80 9.39 7.87
C ILE A 9 3.83 8.84 6.45
N ILE A 10 2.87 7.97 6.09
CA ILE A 10 2.87 7.33 4.76
C ILE A 10 2.59 8.33 3.63
N THR A 11 1.70 9.30 3.84
CA THR A 11 1.37 10.32 2.83
C THR A 11 2.50 11.33 2.67
N ALA A 12 3.09 11.81 3.75
CA ALA A 12 4.20 12.76 3.68
C ALA A 12 5.42 12.11 3.02
N TYR A 13 5.74 10.88 3.40
CA TYR A 13 6.79 10.10 2.76
C TYR A 13 6.56 9.95 1.25
N THR A 14 5.40 9.41 0.86
CA THR A 14 5.09 9.11 -0.54
C THR A 14 5.06 10.38 -1.38
N THR A 15 4.48 11.46 -0.85
CA THR A 15 4.40 12.77 -1.53
C THR A 15 5.78 13.40 -1.69
N ALA A 16 6.58 13.47 -0.63
CA ALA A 16 7.93 14.05 -0.67
C ALA A 16 8.81 13.34 -1.71
N VAL A 17 8.67 12.02 -1.80
CA VAL A 17 9.42 11.20 -2.76
C VAL A 17 8.95 11.42 -4.19
N CYS A 18 7.63 11.51 -4.45
CA CYS A 18 7.09 11.83 -5.77
C CYS A 18 7.55 13.21 -6.26
N ILE A 19 7.59 14.21 -5.36
CA ILE A 19 8.07 15.56 -5.66
C ILE A 19 9.58 15.53 -5.97
N LYS A 20 10.40 14.89 -5.11
CA LYS A 20 11.85 14.83 -5.29
C LYS A 20 12.24 14.11 -6.58
N GLN A 21 11.48 13.08 -6.98
CA GLN A 21 11.72 12.31 -8.20
C GLN A 21 11.09 12.91 -9.47
N LYS A 22 10.40 14.05 -9.37
CA LYS A 22 9.70 14.71 -10.49
C LYS A 22 8.77 13.76 -11.26
N GLY A 23 8.11 12.83 -10.56
CA GLY A 23 7.23 11.87 -11.18
C GLY A 23 6.85 10.71 -10.28
N ILE A 24 5.88 9.92 -10.76
CA ILE A 24 5.36 8.76 -10.04
C ILE A 24 6.31 7.57 -10.23
N PRO A 25 6.77 6.92 -9.14
CA PRO A 25 7.63 5.73 -9.22
C PRO A 25 6.84 4.50 -9.70
N TYR A 26 7.52 3.38 -9.96
CA TYR A 26 6.85 2.14 -10.34
C TYR A 26 6.01 1.56 -9.17
N SER A 27 6.52 1.67 -7.95
CA SER A 27 5.86 1.35 -6.68
C SER A 27 6.42 2.25 -5.58
N ILE A 28 5.74 2.33 -4.43
CA ILE A 28 6.23 3.00 -3.22
C ILE A 28 7.56 2.38 -2.81
N SER A 29 7.69 1.05 -2.81
CA SER A 29 8.95 0.36 -2.49
C SER A 29 10.09 0.67 -3.47
N ALA A 30 9.81 0.85 -4.76
CA ALA A 30 10.84 1.17 -5.76
C ALA A 30 11.56 2.49 -5.48
N THR A 31 10.99 3.34 -4.64
CA THR A 31 11.60 4.61 -4.25
C THR A 31 12.82 4.44 -3.36
N PHE A 32 12.95 3.31 -2.65
CA PHE A 32 14.12 2.95 -1.85
C PHE A 32 15.43 3.12 -2.64
N TYR A 33 15.44 2.74 -3.92
CA TYR A 33 16.62 2.82 -4.78
C TYR A 33 17.01 4.23 -5.23
N LYS A 34 16.14 5.21 -5.01
CA LYS A 34 16.33 6.60 -5.42
C LYS A 34 16.49 7.54 -4.23
N LEU A 35 16.41 7.01 -3.01
CA LEU A 35 16.60 7.77 -1.78
C LEU A 35 18.09 7.87 -1.43
N GLU A 36 18.53 9.07 -1.07
CA GLU A 36 19.85 9.29 -0.46
C GLU A 36 19.91 8.64 0.93
N HIS A 37 18.86 8.83 1.74
CA HIS A 37 18.73 8.23 3.05
C HIS A 37 17.82 7.01 3.00
N LYS A 38 18.41 5.84 2.69
CA LYS A 38 17.72 4.57 2.52
C LYS A 38 16.87 4.12 3.72
N LEU A 39 17.27 4.49 4.93
CA LEU A 39 16.56 4.16 6.16
C LEU A 39 15.18 4.83 6.27
N ILE A 40 14.96 5.94 5.57
CA ILE A 40 13.67 6.67 5.62
C ILE A 40 12.54 5.78 5.12
N PHE A 41 12.76 5.00 4.06
CA PHE A 41 11.74 4.07 3.56
C PHE A 41 11.33 3.05 4.64
N GLY A 42 12.31 2.34 5.20
CA GLY A 42 12.05 1.33 6.22
C GLY A 42 11.39 1.93 7.47
N ALA A 43 11.88 3.08 7.93
CA ALA A 43 11.28 3.81 9.05
C ALA A 43 9.83 4.22 8.75
N SER A 44 9.54 4.74 7.55
CA SER A 44 8.18 5.12 7.16
C SER A 44 7.23 3.93 7.15
N MET A 45 7.62 2.78 6.58
CA MET A 45 6.78 1.58 6.57
C MET A 45 6.53 1.04 7.99
N CYS A 46 7.60 0.89 8.78
CA CYS A 46 7.51 0.35 10.13
C CYS A 46 6.73 1.28 11.07
N LEU A 47 6.97 2.59 11.04
CA LEU A 47 6.24 3.54 11.89
C LEU A 47 4.76 3.61 11.47
N THR A 48 4.46 3.58 10.17
CA THR A 48 3.06 3.49 9.68
C THR A 48 2.38 2.27 10.29
N ALA A 49 2.99 1.08 10.21
CA ALA A 49 2.44 -0.13 10.80
C ALA A 49 2.26 -0.03 12.32
N LEU A 50 3.27 0.48 13.03
CA LEU A 50 3.26 0.60 14.50
C LEU A 50 2.15 1.53 14.99
N PHE A 51 1.93 2.67 14.33
CA PHE A 51 0.86 3.59 14.72
C PHE A 51 -0.53 3.12 14.25
N LEU A 52 -0.61 2.38 13.14
CA LEU A 52 -1.88 1.87 12.63
C LEU A 52 -2.40 0.67 13.43
N PHE A 53 -1.49 -0.18 13.92
CA PHE A 53 -1.84 -1.46 14.53
C PHE A 53 -2.82 -1.34 15.72
N PRO A 54 -2.60 -0.47 16.73
CA PRO A 54 -3.54 -0.37 17.86
C PRO A 54 -4.95 0.00 17.41
N VAL A 55 -5.09 0.88 16.41
CA VAL A 55 -6.39 1.33 15.91
C VAL A 55 -7.12 0.20 15.19
N VAL A 56 -6.45 -0.45 14.24
CA VAL A 56 -7.06 -1.55 13.48
C VAL A 56 -7.37 -2.74 14.38
N TRP A 57 -6.55 -2.98 15.41
CA TRP A 57 -6.80 -3.99 16.43
C TRP A 57 -8.08 -3.72 17.22
N GLU A 58 -8.27 -2.48 17.70
CA GLU A 58 -9.48 -2.07 18.44
C GLU A 58 -10.75 -2.15 17.58
N LEU A 59 -10.66 -1.77 16.31
CA LEU A 59 -11.77 -1.86 15.36
C LEU A 59 -12.09 -3.30 14.92
N SER A 60 -11.20 -4.26 15.20
CA SER A 60 -11.38 -5.66 14.82
C SER A 60 -12.27 -6.41 15.81
N THR A 61 -13.55 -6.53 15.46
CA THR A 61 -14.59 -7.16 16.30
C THR A 61 -14.58 -8.68 16.26
N THR A 62 -13.96 -9.28 15.25
CA THR A 62 -13.88 -10.74 15.08
C THR A 62 -12.44 -11.24 15.14
N PHE A 63 -12.27 -12.53 15.47
CA PHE A 63 -10.96 -13.18 15.45
C PHE A 63 -10.29 -13.10 14.06
N THR A 64 -11.07 -13.32 12.99
CA THR A 64 -10.58 -13.21 11.60
C THR A 64 -10.06 -11.81 11.30
N MET A 65 -10.78 -10.76 11.69
CA MET A 65 -10.30 -9.38 11.50
C MET A 65 -9.01 -9.13 12.25
N ARG A 66 -8.87 -9.62 13.49
CA ARG A 66 -7.63 -9.48 14.27
C ARG A 66 -6.44 -10.17 13.62
N LEU A 67 -6.64 -11.38 13.07
CA LEU A 67 -5.59 -12.07 12.31
C LEU A 67 -5.20 -11.29 11.06
N LEU A 68 -6.17 -10.77 10.32
CA LEU A 68 -5.91 -9.96 9.12
C LEU A 68 -5.20 -8.64 9.47
N ALA A 69 -5.55 -8.00 10.57
CA ALA A 69 -4.90 -6.79 11.08
C ALA A 69 -3.42 -7.07 11.43
N ILE A 70 -3.15 -8.14 12.18
CA ILE A 70 -1.79 -8.58 12.49
C ILE A 70 -1.02 -8.86 11.20
N ALA A 71 -1.58 -9.66 10.29
CA ALA A 71 -0.94 -10.02 9.04
C ALA A 71 -0.62 -8.79 8.17
N ALA A 72 -1.54 -7.83 8.09
CA ALA A 72 -1.34 -6.60 7.34
C ALA A 72 -0.18 -5.77 7.90
N CYS A 73 -0.16 -5.56 9.22
CA CYS A 73 0.88 -4.78 9.91
C CYS A 73 2.25 -5.48 9.89
N ILE A 74 2.30 -6.80 10.12
CA ILE A 74 3.56 -7.57 10.04
C ILE A 74 4.09 -7.55 8.62
N GLY A 75 3.25 -7.72 7.61
CA GLY A 75 3.67 -7.59 6.22
C GLY A 75 4.28 -6.21 5.94
N LEU A 76 3.70 -5.13 6.49
CA LEU A 76 4.15 -3.78 6.20
C LEU A 76 5.51 -3.51 6.87
N ILE A 77 5.70 -4.03 8.08
CA ILE A 77 7.02 -4.06 8.74
C ILE A 77 8.01 -4.88 7.90
N GLY A 78 7.61 -6.05 7.40
CA GLY A 78 8.43 -6.90 6.54
C GLY A 78 8.92 -6.18 5.28
N VAL A 79 8.03 -5.43 4.61
CA VAL A 79 8.36 -4.56 3.47
C VAL A 79 9.43 -3.52 3.86
N GLY A 80 9.31 -2.92 5.04
CA GLY A 80 10.28 -1.95 5.56
C GLY A 80 11.63 -2.55 5.97
N LEU A 81 11.64 -3.77 6.49
CA LEU A 81 12.85 -4.49 6.95
C LEU A 81 13.61 -5.19 5.81
N ALA A 82 12.92 -5.54 4.73
CA ALA A 82 13.49 -6.15 3.53
C ALA A 82 13.42 -5.21 2.31
N PRO A 83 13.97 -3.98 2.37
CA PRO A 83 13.74 -2.98 1.34
C PRO A 83 14.58 -3.19 0.07
N ASP A 84 15.68 -3.96 0.14
CA ASP A 84 16.58 -4.20 -0.99
C ASP A 84 16.19 -5.45 -1.80
N PHE A 85 15.05 -5.38 -2.47
CA PHE A 85 14.50 -6.47 -3.29
C PHE A 85 15.21 -6.71 -4.65
N ARG A 86 16.46 -6.26 -4.84
CA ARG A 86 17.30 -6.64 -5.98
C ARG A 86 18.03 -7.96 -5.75
N ASP A 87 18.30 -8.28 -4.49
CA ASP A 87 18.76 -9.61 -4.09
C ASP A 87 17.59 -10.60 -4.21
N GLU A 88 17.84 -11.80 -4.73
CA GLU A 88 16.78 -12.77 -5.03
C GLU A 88 16.06 -13.25 -3.76
N TRP A 89 16.79 -13.43 -2.66
CA TRP A 89 16.24 -13.87 -1.39
C TRP A 89 15.42 -12.75 -0.74
N ILE A 90 15.98 -11.54 -0.68
CA ILE A 90 15.28 -10.36 -0.16
C ILE A 90 14.05 -10.05 -1.02
N ASN A 91 14.11 -10.22 -2.33
CA ASN A 91 12.96 -10.03 -3.22
C ASN A 91 11.79 -10.94 -2.88
N LYS A 92 12.05 -12.23 -2.60
CA LYS A 92 11.00 -13.18 -2.17
C LYS A 92 10.36 -12.72 -0.86
N ILE A 93 11.17 -12.27 0.11
CA ILE A 93 10.68 -11.75 1.39
C ILE A 93 9.88 -10.47 1.19
N HIS A 94 10.39 -9.52 0.40
CA HIS A 94 9.76 -8.23 0.15
C HIS A 94 8.42 -8.39 -0.57
N CYS A 95 8.40 -9.12 -1.69
CA CYS A 95 7.19 -9.38 -2.45
C CYS A 95 6.18 -10.19 -1.63
N GLY A 96 6.63 -11.19 -0.87
CA GLY A 96 5.78 -11.95 0.04
C GLY A 96 5.16 -11.05 1.12
N SER A 97 5.96 -10.16 1.71
CA SER A 97 5.50 -9.20 2.73
C SER A 97 4.52 -8.18 2.16
N ALA A 98 4.80 -7.64 0.97
CA ALA A 98 3.92 -6.71 0.27
C ALA A 98 2.58 -7.37 -0.10
N ALA A 99 2.62 -8.60 -0.62
CA ALA A 99 1.41 -9.37 -0.92
C ALA A 99 0.62 -9.66 0.36
N LEU A 100 1.29 -10.05 1.45
CA LEU A 100 0.64 -10.28 2.74
C LEU A 100 -0.05 -9.00 3.24
N THR A 101 0.61 -7.85 3.19
CA THR A 101 0.02 -6.56 3.57
C THR A 101 -1.19 -6.21 2.73
N LEU A 102 -1.05 -6.28 1.41
CA LEU A 102 -2.08 -5.88 0.48
C LEU A 102 -3.30 -6.78 0.64
N ILE A 103 -3.13 -8.10 0.54
CA ILE A 103 -4.25 -9.05 0.62
C ILE A 103 -4.92 -8.96 1.99
N SER A 104 -4.15 -8.95 3.08
CA SER A 104 -4.73 -8.95 4.43
C SER A 104 -5.46 -7.65 4.73
N SER A 105 -4.93 -6.49 4.30
CA SER A 105 -5.61 -5.21 4.49
C SER A 105 -6.92 -5.13 3.70
N GLN A 106 -6.95 -5.62 2.46
CA GLN A 106 -8.17 -5.58 1.64
C GLN A 106 -9.22 -6.58 2.14
N LEU A 107 -8.82 -7.77 2.57
CA LEU A 107 -9.71 -8.72 3.23
C LEU A 107 -10.24 -8.14 4.55
N TRP A 108 -9.39 -7.43 5.30
CA TRP A 108 -9.81 -6.76 6.54
C TRP A 108 -10.92 -5.74 6.25
N VAL A 109 -10.74 -4.87 5.26
CA VAL A 109 -11.78 -3.93 4.82
C VAL A 109 -13.05 -4.66 4.38
N GLY A 110 -12.91 -5.78 3.67
CA GLY A 110 -14.02 -6.65 3.26
C GLY A 110 -14.82 -7.24 4.42
N CYS A 111 -14.20 -7.40 5.60
CA CYS A 111 -14.88 -7.83 6.82
C CYS A 111 -15.55 -6.69 7.60
N THR A 112 -15.36 -5.43 7.21
CA THR A 112 -16.00 -4.28 7.87
C THR A 112 -17.42 -4.04 7.32
N PRO A 113 -18.31 -3.35 8.06
CA PRO A 113 -19.59 -2.87 7.53
C PRO A 113 -19.44 -1.93 6.33
N TYR A 114 -18.25 -1.34 6.14
CA TYR A 114 -17.92 -0.39 5.08
C TYR A 114 -17.15 -1.04 3.92
N TRP A 115 -17.25 -2.35 3.75
CA TRP A 115 -16.63 -3.10 2.64
C TRP A 115 -16.93 -2.50 1.25
N TRP A 116 -18.09 -1.85 1.10
CA TRP A 116 -18.51 -1.21 -0.15
C TRP A 116 -17.55 -0.12 -0.63
N VAL A 117 -16.72 0.46 0.25
CA VAL A 117 -15.63 1.40 -0.10
C VAL A 117 -14.64 0.80 -1.10
N LEU A 118 -14.46 -0.52 -1.09
CA LEU A 118 -13.61 -1.21 -2.06
C LEU A 118 -14.10 -1.00 -3.50
N ILE A 119 -15.43 -0.92 -3.71
CA ILE A 119 -16.02 -0.83 -5.05
C ILE A 119 -15.54 0.44 -5.78
N PRO A 120 -15.82 1.68 -5.31
CA PRO A 120 -15.43 2.88 -6.04
C PRO A 120 -13.90 3.01 -6.16
N ILE A 121 -13.14 2.60 -5.16
CA ILE A 121 -11.67 2.73 -5.16
C ILE A 121 -11.03 1.78 -6.18
N TRP A 122 -11.38 0.50 -6.15
CA TRP A 122 -10.82 -0.47 -7.08
C TRP A 122 -11.36 -0.28 -8.50
N LEU A 123 -12.60 0.18 -8.66
CA LEU A 123 -13.13 0.60 -9.97
C LEU A 123 -12.32 1.77 -10.54
N ALA A 124 -12.03 2.80 -9.74
CA ALA A 124 -11.21 3.93 -10.18
C ALA A 124 -9.80 3.49 -10.59
N PHE A 125 -9.19 2.57 -9.84
CA PHE A 125 -7.90 1.97 -10.22
C PHE A 125 -7.99 1.25 -11.58
N ILE A 126 -9.00 0.39 -11.78
CA ILE A 126 -9.20 -0.34 -13.04
C ILE A 126 -9.41 0.63 -14.21
N VAL A 127 -10.30 1.62 -14.04
CA VAL A 127 -10.57 2.63 -15.08
C VAL A 127 -9.30 3.41 -15.41
N TYR A 128 -8.54 3.84 -14.41
CA TYR A 128 -7.27 4.53 -14.61
C TYR A 128 -6.29 3.69 -15.44
N THR A 129 -6.12 2.41 -15.08
CA THR A 129 -5.23 1.49 -15.79
C THR A 129 -5.69 1.26 -17.23
N VAL A 130 -6.98 0.97 -17.45
CA VAL A 130 -7.52 0.71 -18.80
C VAL A 130 -7.39 1.95 -19.70
N VAL A 131 -7.73 3.13 -19.17
CA VAL A 131 -7.56 4.39 -19.91
C VAL A 131 -6.07 4.68 -20.16
N GLY A 132 -5.20 4.39 -19.20
CA GLY A 132 -3.75 4.52 -19.38
C GLY A 132 -3.20 3.61 -20.47
N MET A 133 -3.62 2.35 -20.48
CA MET A 133 -3.26 1.38 -21.52
C MET A 133 -3.77 1.81 -22.90
N SER A 134 -4.96 2.39 -22.99
CA SER A 134 -5.48 2.87 -24.29
C SER A 134 -4.63 3.97 -24.94
N LYS A 135 -3.78 4.66 -24.17
CA LYS A 135 -2.87 5.71 -24.65
C LYS A 135 -1.50 5.18 -25.08
N HIS A 136 -1.15 3.97 -24.66
CA HIS A 136 0.09 3.30 -25.00
C HIS A 136 -0.30 1.99 -25.67
N VAL A 137 -0.42 1.97 -27.00
CA VAL A 137 -0.73 0.73 -27.74
C VAL A 137 0.55 0.31 -28.44
N THR A 138 1.41 -0.40 -27.70
CA THR A 138 2.71 -0.87 -28.21
C THR A 138 2.65 -2.27 -28.81
N GLY A 139 1.44 -2.84 -28.92
CA GLY A 139 1.21 -4.19 -29.47
C GLY A 139 1.38 -5.32 -28.45
N SER A 140 1.80 -5.00 -27.22
CA SER A 140 1.90 -5.92 -26.09
C SER A 140 1.10 -5.39 -24.91
N LEU A 141 -0.02 -6.05 -24.60
CA LEU A 141 -0.88 -5.70 -23.46
C LEU A 141 -0.10 -5.64 -22.13
N TRP A 142 0.92 -6.49 -21.98
CA TRP A 142 1.77 -6.48 -20.79
C TRP A 142 2.62 -5.20 -20.70
N GLN A 143 3.23 -4.77 -21.81
CA GLN A 143 4.03 -3.54 -21.83
C GLN A 143 3.15 -2.32 -21.59
N ASP A 144 1.98 -2.29 -22.23
CA ASP A 144 1.00 -1.23 -22.10
C ASP A 144 0.50 -1.12 -20.64
N PHE A 145 0.27 -2.27 -19.97
CA PHE A 145 -0.10 -2.33 -18.56
C PHE A 145 1.03 -1.83 -17.64
N VAL A 146 2.26 -2.33 -17.81
CA VAL A 146 3.41 -1.90 -16.98
C VAL A 146 3.69 -0.41 -17.15
N ALA A 147 3.46 0.16 -18.33
CA ALA A 147 3.63 1.58 -18.61
C ALA A 147 2.73 2.48 -17.75
N THR A 148 1.55 2.00 -17.30
CA THR A 148 0.65 2.76 -16.43
C THR A 148 1.11 2.82 -14.97
N LYS A 149 2.23 2.19 -14.61
CA LYS A 149 2.73 2.05 -13.23
C LYS A 149 1.67 1.50 -12.27
N PRO A 150 1.06 0.36 -12.60
CA PRO A 150 -0.11 -0.15 -11.89
C PRO A 150 0.20 -0.51 -10.44
N MET A 151 1.43 -0.90 -10.12
CA MET A 151 1.79 -1.29 -8.76
C MET A 151 1.69 -0.12 -7.78
N PHE A 152 2.23 1.06 -8.14
CA PHE A 152 2.10 2.26 -7.32
C PHE A 152 0.64 2.60 -7.03
N TRP A 153 -0.21 2.63 -8.06
CA TRP A 153 -1.61 2.98 -7.89
C TRP A 153 -2.41 1.92 -7.13
N CYS A 154 -2.03 0.66 -7.26
CA CYS A 154 -2.59 -0.44 -6.47
C CYS A 154 -2.25 -0.28 -4.98
N GLU A 155 -1.02 0.11 -4.62
CA GLU A 155 -0.63 0.43 -3.25
C GLU A 155 -1.42 1.63 -2.70
N ILE A 156 -1.57 2.69 -3.50
CA ILE A 156 -2.38 3.87 -3.12
C ILE A 156 -3.85 3.50 -2.92
N ALA A 157 -4.42 2.68 -3.81
CA ALA A 157 -5.80 2.19 -3.68
C ALA A 157 -5.99 1.37 -2.40
N ALA A 158 -5.06 0.45 -2.12
CA ALA A 158 -5.09 -0.40 -0.94
C ALA A 158 -4.95 0.40 0.38
N LEU A 159 -4.04 1.38 0.42
CA LEU A 159 -3.91 2.29 1.57
C LEU A 159 -5.17 3.15 1.72
N GLY A 160 -5.65 3.74 0.62
CA GLY A 160 -6.82 4.61 0.60
C GLY A 160 -8.08 3.91 1.08
N SER A 161 -8.35 2.68 0.63
CA SER A 161 -9.49 1.88 1.09
C SER A 161 -9.39 1.54 2.57
N THR A 162 -8.20 1.19 3.04
CA THR A 162 -7.96 0.84 4.45
C THR A 162 -8.21 2.04 5.36
N TYR A 163 -7.60 3.20 5.06
CA TYR A 163 -7.80 4.39 5.88
C TYR A 163 -9.23 4.91 5.83
N LEU A 164 -9.88 4.90 4.66
CA LEU A 164 -11.27 5.33 4.55
C LEU A 164 -12.21 4.42 5.36
N ALA A 165 -12.01 3.10 5.32
CA ALA A 165 -12.77 2.18 6.15
C ALA A 165 -12.56 2.45 7.64
N ILE A 166 -11.32 2.68 8.08
CA ILE A 166 -10.99 3.03 9.47
C ILE A 166 -11.73 4.30 9.89
N PHE A 167 -11.68 5.37 9.08
CA PHE A 167 -12.36 6.62 9.40
C PHE A 167 -13.87 6.44 9.50
N LEU A 168 -14.50 5.71 8.58
CA LEU A 168 -15.94 5.45 8.61
C LEU A 168 -16.39 4.61 9.81
N MET A 169 -15.54 3.70 10.29
CA MET A 169 -15.83 2.92 11.50
C MET A 169 -15.76 3.72 12.80
N GLN A 170 -15.22 4.94 12.75
CA GLN A 170 -15.06 5.81 13.91
C GLN A 170 -16.10 6.95 13.97
N ILE A 171 -16.96 7.06 12.96
CA ILE A 171 -18.11 7.99 12.91
C ILE A 171 -19.32 7.31 13.54
#